data_AF-A0A806DKA2-F1
#
_entry.id   AF-A0A806DKA2-F1
#
_cell.length_a   1.000
_cell.length_b   1.000
_cell.length_c   1.000
_cell.angle_alpha   90.00
_cell.angle_beta   90.00
_cell.angle_gamma   90.00
#
_symmetry.space_group_name_H-M   'P 1'
#
loop_
_entity.id
_entity.type
_entity.pdbx_description
1 polymer ?
#
loop_
_entity_poly.entity_id
_entity_poly.type
_entity_poly.pdbx_seq_one_letter_code
_entity_poly.pdbx_strand_id
1 'polypeptide(L)' 'MRSRAIALIIRMWQGPDGVVKASVRPSQGGPTRYFPNLEALKNYLEQAQEQIETATDPTKGLR' A
#
# COMPACT_ATOMS: atom_id res chain seq x y z
N MET A 1 20.26 9.49 3.85
CA MET A 1 19.48 8.27 4.16
C MET A 1 18.95 7.69 2.85
N ARG A 2 19.14 6.40 2.58
CA ARG A 2 18.68 5.76 1.33
C ARG A 2 17.20 5.41 1.49
N SER A 3 16.30 6.00 0.71
CA SER A 3 14.88 5.65 0.70
C SER A 3 14.74 4.14 0.50
N ARG A 4 14.21 3.43 1.50
CA ARG A 4 13.91 2.00 1.37
C ARG A 4 12.68 1.88 0.48
N ALA A 5 12.91 1.54 -0.79
CA ALA A 5 11.82 1.20 -1.70
C ALA A 5 11.08 -0.03 -1.15
N ILE A 6 9.77 0.11 -0.90
CA ILE A 6 8.91 -0.99 -0.49
C ILE A 6 8.28 -1.57 -1.76
N ALA A 7 8.70 -2.76 -2.16
CA ALA A 7 8.09 -3.46 -3.28
C ALA A 7 6.87 -4.27 -2.80
N LEU A 8 5.70 -3.98 -3.36
CA LEU A 8 4.43 -4.64 -3.09
C LEU A 8 4.04 -5.55 -4.27
N ILE A 9 3.49 -6.72 -3.96
CA ILE A 9 2.85 -7.61 -4.94
C ILE A 9 1.35 -7.41 -4.82
N ILE A 10 0.73 -6.97 -5.91
CA ILE A 10 -0.72 -6.76 -6.00
C ILE A 10 -1.30 -7.85 -6.90
N ARG A 11 -2.32 -8.56 -6.42
CA ARG A 11 -3.13 -9.48 -7.24
C ARG A 11 -4.53 -8.94 -7.35
N MET A 12 -5.09 -8.98 -8.55
CA MET A 12 -6.43 -8.53 -8.86
C MET A 12 -7.20 -9.67 -9.52
N TRP A 13 -8.48 -9.79 -9.20
CA TRP A 13 -9.37 -10.77 -9.81
C TRP A 13 -10.81 -10.24 -9.82
N GLN A 14 -11.59 -10.66 -10.80
CA GLN A 14 -13.02 -10.36 -10.85
C GLN A 14 -13.77 -11.37 -9.99
N GLY A 15 -14.57 -10.87 -9.05
CA GLY A 15 -15.47 -11.70 -8.25
C GLY A 15 -16.68 -12.18 -9.06
N PRO A 16 -17.45 -13.14 -8.51
CA PRO A 16 -18.68 -13.63 -9.13
C PRO A 16 -19.78 -12.56 -9.24
N ASP A 17 -19.65 -11.48 -8.45
CA ASP A 17 -20.46 -10.26 -8.47
C ASP A 17 -20.05 -9.28 -9.58
N GLY A 18 -19.04 -9.62 -10.39
CA GLY A 18 -18.47 -8.73 -11.40
C GLY A 18 -17.53 -7.66 -10.84
N VAL A 19 -17.38 -7.58 -9.50
CA VAL A 19 -16.56 -6.57 -8.82
C VAL A 19 -15.10 -7.00 -8.82
N VAL A 20 -14.20 -6.08 -9.17
CA VAL A 20 -12.75 -6.34 -9.11
C VAL A 20 -12.26 -6.23 -7.67
N LYS A 21 -11.78 -7.35 -7.14
CA LYS A 21 -11.19 -7.48 -5.80
C LYS A 21 -9.67 -7.48 -5.93
N ALA A 22 -8.99 -7.13 -4.85
CA ALA A 22 -7.54 -7.11 -4.84
C ALA A 22 -6.95 -7.64 -3.53
N SER A 23 -5.70 -8.08 -3.60
CA SER A 23 -4.89 -8.37 -2.43
C SER A 23 -3.50 -7.77 -2.59
N VAL A 24 -2.93 -7.30 -1.49
CA VAL A 24 -1.58 -6.73 -1.43
C VAL A 24 -0.76 -7.50 -0.41
N ARG A 25 0.49 -7.83 -0.76
CA ARG A 25 1.49 -8.35 0.17
C ARG A 25 2.86 -7.73 -0.09
N PRO A 26 3.70 -7.55 0.93
CA PRO A 26 5.11 -7.20 0.72
C PRO A 26 5.83 -8.30 -0.06
N SER A 27 6.70 -7.89 -0.99
CA SER A 27 7.57 -8.80 -1.74
C SER A 27 8.54 -9.56 -0.82
N GLN A 28 9.00 -8.92 0.25
CA GLN A 28 9.94 -9.48 1.24
C GLN A 28 9.28 -10.47 2.23
N GLY A 29 8.00 -10.78 2.06
CA GLY A 29 7.22 -11.59 3.00
C GLY A 29 6.46 -10.73 4.02
N GLY A 30 5.32 -11.25 4.49
CA GLY A 30 4.42 -10.53 5.39
C GLY A 30 2.95 -10.88 5.16
N PRO A 31 2.05 -10.30 5.98
CA PRO A 31 0.62 -10.59 5.88
C PRO A 31 0.06 -10.07 4.55
N THR A 32 -0.83 -10.87 3.96
CA THR A 32 -1.61 -10.45 2.80
C THR A 32 -2.84 -9.69 3.27
N ARG A 33 -3.06 -8.49 2.74
CA ARG A 33 -4.26 -7.70 2.97
C ARG A 33 -5.20 -7.84 1.79
N TYR A 34 -6.49 -7.99 2.05
CA TYR A 34 -7.53 -8.15 1.03
C TYR A 34 -8.38 -6.89 0.96
N PHE A 35 -8.78 -6.52 -0.25
CA PHE A 35 -9.54 -5.32 -0.55
C PHE A 35 -10.79 -5.71 -1.36
N PRO A 36 -11.98 -5.25 -0.92
CA PRO A 36 -13.24 -5.64 -1.55
C PRO A 36 -13.46 -4.97 -2.90
N ASN A 37 -12.78 -3.86 -3.19
CA ASN A 37 -12.85 -3.12 -4.43
C ASN A 37 -11.54 -2.31 -4.67
N LEU A 38 -11.43 -1.70 -5.85
CA LEU A 38 -10.26 -0.91 -6.24
C LEU A 38 -10.15 0.43 -5.49
N GLU A 39 -11.26 1.00 -5.06
CA GLU A 39 -11.27 2.24 -4.28
C GLU A 39 -10.61 2.05 -2.91
N ALA A 40 -10.93 0.96 -2.22
CA ALA A 40 -10.31 0.60 -0.95
C ALA A 40 -8.81 0.33 -1.12
N LEU A 41 -8.40 -0.32 -2.22
CA LEU A 41 -6.98 -0.50 -2.54
C LEU A 41 -6.28 0.84 -2.77
N LYS A 42 -6.87 1.73 -3.58
CA LYS A 42 -6.32 3.04 -3.89
C LYS A 42 -6.10 3.86 -2.62
N ASN A 43 -7.12 3.98 -1.77
CA ASN A 43 -7.05 4.74 -0.53
C ASN A 43 -5.94 4.21 0.40
N TYR A 44 -5.76 2.88 0.44
CA TYR A 44 -4.67 2.28 1.20
C TYR A 44 -3.28 2.63 0.66
N LEU A 45 -3.10 2.62 -0.67
CA LEU A 45 -1.83 2.96 -1.30
C LEU A 45 -1.49 4.45 -1.11
N GLU A 46 -2.48 5.33 -1.21
CA GLU A 46 -2.30 6.77 -0.97
C GLU A 46 -1.89 7.04 0.49
N GLN A 47 -2.56 6.42 1.46
CA GLN A 47 -2.17 6.53 2.88
C GLN A 47 -0.78 5.96 3.15
N ALA A 48 -0.43 4.83 2.53
CA ALA A 48 0.88 4.24 2.68
C ALA A 48 1.98 5.14 2.11
N GLN A 49 1.71 5.80 0.97
CA GLN A 49 2.63 6.77 0.38
C GLN A 49 2.81 8.00 1.27
N GLU A 50 1.72 8.60 1.77
CA GLU A 50 1.77 9.77 2.65
C GLU A 50 2.56 9.50 3.95
N GLN A 51 2.41 8.31 4.53
CA GLN A 51 3.19 7.90 5.70
C GLN A 51 4.69 7.78 5.40
N ILE A 52 5.05 7.27 4.23
CA ILE A 52 6.45 7.20 3.78
C ILE A 52 6.99 8.61 3.59
N GLU A 53 6.27 9.48 2.87
CA GLU A 53 6.68 10.87 2.64
C GLU A 53 6.87 11.63 3.96
N THR A 54 5.89 11.54 4.88
CA THR A 54 5.96 12.18 6.21
C THR A 54 7.11 11.65 7.07
N ALA A 55 7.39 10.34 7.02
CA ALA A 55 8.48 9.73 7.78
C ALA A 55 9.87 10.05 7.21
N THR A 56 9.94 10.48 5.94
CA THR A 56 11.20 10.82 5.27
C THR A 56 11.54 12.32 5.36
N ASP A 57 10.64 13.14 5.93
CA ASP A 57 10.86 14.57 6.11
C ASP A 57 11.76 14.85 7.34
N PRO A 58 13.02 15.30 7.18
CA PRO A 58 13.98 15.44 8.28
C PRO A 58 13.69 16.64 9.20
N THR A 59 12.73 17.50 8.85
CA THR A 59 12.53 18.80 9.52
C THR A 59 11.58 18.77 10.72
N LYS A 60 10.87 17.66 10.97
CA LYS A 60 9.91 17.55 12.09
C LYS A 60 10.53 17.30 13.47
N GLY A 61 11.85 17.15 13.57
CA GLY A 61 12.58 16.91 14.82
C GLY A 61 13.46 18.06 15.33
N LEU A 62 13.39 19.24 14.70
CA LEU A 62 14.16 20.44 15.08
C LEU A 62 13.21 21.62 15.34
N ARG A 63 12.38 21.50 16.37
CA ARG A 63 11.77 22.64 17.06
C ARG A 63 11.56 22.31 18.52
#